data_AF-A0A8S1XQR6-F1
#
_entry.id   AF-A0A8S1XQR6-F1
#
_cell.length_a   1.000
_cell.length_b   1.000
_cell.length_c   1.000
_cell.angle_alpha   90.00
_cell.angle_beta   90.00
_cell.angle_gamma   90.00
#
_symmetry.space_group_name_H-M   'P 1'
#
loop_
_entity.id
_entity.type
_entity.pdbx_description
1 polymer ?
#
loop_
_entity_poly.entity_id
_entity_poly.type
_entity_poly.pdbx_seq_one_letter_code
_entity_poly.pdbx_strand_id
1 'polypeptide(L)'
;MASKYLQKYPVPEGFHQILHDFSREVLRDQPDDIIKYGADYFESMAQGKEFKFESKYNIAKGEAPGRVHKPPKPSDMTEKAKIVVEKSNNRPDSQQVKRVGSGNPNNISHASSQGSYPEEKKAAKEYVNDLYDKITKDIDDYENPNIGHDAQIYQDDQIDQDDQNEELPKLTSFDDKDVQNIIKIQAAAKGKIARSQVNKNQKKQSKEDFNKMEQNQNQNKDEKQQIEEQQIVKIQQEEDQQFGQEEE
;
A
#
# COMPACT_ATOMS: atom_id res chain seq x y z
N MET A 1 34.16 -5.94 -19.79
CA MET A 1 34.54 -7.26 -19.25
C MET A 1 33.50 -7.85 -18.29
N ALA A 2 32.84 -7.08 -17.43
CA ALA A 2 31.79 -7.62 -16.54
C ALA A 2 30.52 -8.15 -17.25
N SER A 3 30.22 -7.69 -18.47
CA SER A 3 29.08 -8.17 -19.27
C SER A 3 29.26 -9.58 -19.85
N LYS A 4 30.50 -10.10 -19.90
CA LYS A 4 30.79 -11.44 -20.45
C LYS A 4 30.34 -12.57 -19.52
N TYR A 5 30.20 -12.29 -18.22
CA TYR A 5 29.77 -13.26 -17.20
C TYR A 5 28.32 -13.09 -16.75
N LEU A 6 27.64 -12.03 -17.22
CA LEU A 6 26.23 -11.82 -16.93
C LEU A 6 25.41 -12.59 -17.95
N GLN A 7 25.18 -13.88 -17.70
CA GLN A 7 24.22 -14.66 -18.45
C GLN A 7 22.85 -13.98 -18.33
N LYS A 8 22.38 -13.43 -19.45
CA LYS A 8 21.01 -12.94 -19.56
C LYS A 8 20.14 -14.17 -19.68
N TYR A 9 19.39 -14.48 -18.64
CA TYR A 9 18.30 -15.44 -18.72
C TYR A 9 17.08 -14.64 -19.19
N PRO A 10 16.76 -14.64 -20.51
CA PRO A 10 15.53 -14.02 -20.96
C PRO A 10 14.35 -14.71 -20.29
N VAL A 11 13.33 -13.93 -19.96
CA VAL A 11 12.08 -14.50 -19.45
C VAL A 11 11.40 -15.21 -20.62
N PRO A 12 10.96 -16.48 -20.46
CA PRO A 12 10.26 -17.19 -21.53
C PRO A 12 9.02 -16.43 -22.00
N GLU A 13 8.81 -16.43 -23.31
CA GLU A 13 7.62 -15.83 -23.91
C GLU A 13 6.35 -16.47 -23.33
N GLY A 14 5.34 -15.65 -23.01
CA GLY A 14 4.08 -16.12 -22.43
C GLY A 14 4.12 -16.48 -20.93
N PHE A 15 5.29 -16.50 -20.28
CA PHE A 15 5.39 -16.82 -18.85
C PHE A 15 4.50 -15.93 -17.96
N HIS A 16 4.48 -14.63 -18.26
CA HIS A 16 3.65 -13.65 -17.53
C HIS A 16 2.16 -13.95 -17.65
N GLN A 17 1.71 -14.41 -18.82
CA GLN A 17 0.30 -14.73 -19.08
C GLN A 17 -0.12 -15.96 -18.26
N ILE A 18 0.70 -17.01 -18.29
CA ILE A 18 0.47 -18.24 -17.51
C ILE A 18 0.41 -17.91 -16.01
N LEU A 19 1.35 -17.10 -15.52
CA LEU A 19 1.38 -16.71 -14.12
C LEU A 19 0.17 -15.86 -13.72
N HIS A 20 -0.25 -14.94 -14.59
CA HIS A 20 -1.42 -14.10 -14.38
C HIS A 20 -2.71 -14.92 -14.31
N ASP A 21 -2.90 -15.85 -15.26
CA ASP A 21 -4.09 -16.69 -15.32
C ASP A 21 -4.16 -17.67 -14.14
N PHE A 22 -3.03 -18.26 -13.75
CA PHE A 22 -2.94 -19.07 -12.54
C PHE A 22 -3.30 -18.26 -11.29
N SER A 23 -2.72 -17.06 -11.13
CA SER A 23 -2.98 -16.21 -9.97
C SER A 23 -4.45 -15.78 -9.90
N ARG A 24 -5.08 -15.53 -11.04
CA ARG A 24 -6.51 -15.20 -11.13
C ARG A 24 -7.38 -16.35 -10.64
N GLU A 25 -7.11 -17.58 -11.07
CA GLU A 25 -7.88 -18.76 -10.64
C GLU A 25 -7.68 -19.06 -9.15
N VAL A 26 -6.45 -18.94 -8.61
CA VAL A 26 -6.19 -19.07 -7.16
C VAL A 26 -7.00 -18.05 -6.35
N LEU A 27 -7.04 -16.79 -6.79
CA LEU A 27 -7.82 -15.76 -6.10
C LEU A 27 -9.33 -15.97 -6.20
N ARG A 28 -9.80 -16.54 -7.32
CA ARG A 28 -11.21 -16.85 -7.54
C ARG A 28 -11.68 -18.01 -6.67
N ASP A 29 -10.86 -19.06 -6.61
CA ASP A 29 -11.25 -20.33 -6.00
C ASP A 29 -10.92 -20.42 -4.50
N GLN A 30 -9.96 -19.60 -4.03
CA GLN A 30 -9.50 -19.58 -2.64
C GLN A 30 -9.23 -20.99 -2.08
N PRO A 31 -8.35 -21.79 -2.71
CA PRO A 31 -8.06 -23.15 -2.24
C PRO A 31 -7.35 -23.13 -0.87
N ASP A 32 -7.61 -24.14 -0.04
CA ASP A 32 -6.93 -24.29 1.26
C ASP A 32 -5.43 -24.64 1.09
N ASP A 33 -5.10 -25.41 0.05
CA ASP A 33 -3.73 -25.83 -0.30
C ASP A 33 -3.39 -25.41 -1.74
N ILE A 34 -2.62 -24.32 -1.84
CA ILE A 34 -2.21 -23.71 -3.12
C ILE A 34 -1.25 -24.62 -3.89
N ILE A 35 -0.43 -25.43 -3.21
CA ILE A 35 0.57 -26.27 -3.87
C ILE A 35 -0.13 -27.40 -4.62
N LYS A 36 -1.05 -28.09 -3.95
CA LYS A 36 -1.86 -29.15 -4.57
C LYS A 36 -2.70 -28.59 -5.73
N TYR A 37 -3.35 -27.46 -5.50
CA TYR A 37 -4.13 -26.76 -6.52
C TYR A 37 -3.30 -26.43 -7.77
N GLY A 38 -2.08 -25.92 -7.58
CA GLY A 38 -1.17 -25.62 -8.69
C GLY A 38 -0.76 -26.85 -9.48
N ALA A 39 -0.49 -27.97 -8.82
CA ALA A 39 -0.16 -29.23 -9.49
C ALA A 39 -1.33 -29.70 -10.39
N ASP A 40 -2.54 -29.75 -9.85
CA ASP A 40 -3.74 -30.19 -10.58
C ASP A 40 -4.09 -29.22 -11.74
N TYR A 41 -3.89 -27.91 -11.53
CA TYR A 41 -4.09 -26.87 -12.54
C TYR A 41 -3.14 -27.03 -13.74
N PHE A 42 -1.84 -27.14 -13.49
CA PHE A 42 -0.84 -27.29 -14.55
C PHE A 42 -0.93 -28.65 -15.24
N GLU A 43 -1.30 -29.71 -14.53
CA GLU A 43 -1.56 -31.02 -15.14
C GLU A 43 -2.76 -30.96 -16.11
N SER A 44 -3.85 -30.29 -15.72
CA SER A 44 -5.02 -30.11 -16.57
C SER A 44 -4.70 -29.25 -17.80
N MET A 45 -3.93 -28.17 -17.61
CA MET A 45 -3.45 -27.29 -18.69
C MET A 45 -2.56 -28.04 -19.68
N ALA A 46 -1.63 -28.88 -19.20
CA ALA A 46 -0.76 -29.69 -20.05
C ALA A 46 -1.54 -30.75 -20.86
N GLN A 47 -2.64 -31.27 -20.31
CA GLN A 47 -3.55 -32.20 -20.97
C GLN A 47 -4.56 -31.51 -21.91
N GLY A 48 -4.61 -30.17 -21.93
CA GLY A 48 -5.61 -29.41 -22.68
C GLY A 48 -7.04 -29.59 -22.17
N LYS A 49 -7.20 -29.95 -20.90
CA LYS A 49 -8.52 -30.10 -20.25
C LYS A 49 -8.90 -28.84 -19.49
N GLU A 50 -10.19 -28.56 -19.44
CA GLU A 50 -10.72 -27.48 -18.60
C GLU A 50 -10.52 -27.85 -17.12
N PHE A 51 -9.80 -27.00 -16.39
CA PHE A 51 -9.62 -27.16 -14.96
C PHE A 51 -10.90 -26.72 -14.23
N LYS A 52 -11.51 -27.64 -13.48
CA LYS A 52 -12.68 -27.37 -12.64
C LYS A 52 -12.35 -27.65 -11.19
N PHE A 53 -12.30 -26.59 -10.38
CA PHE A 53 -12.09 -26.71 -8.95
C PHE A 53 -13.42 -26.71 -8.19
N GLU A 54 -13.65 -27.76 -7.42
CA GLU A 54 -14.77 -27.86 -6.49
C GLU A 54 -14.40 -27.11 -5.19
N SER A 55 -14.53 -25.80 -5.21
CA SER A 55 -14.34 -25.00 -4.01
C SER A 55 -15.54 -25.15 -3.08
N LYS A 56 -15.28 -25.39 -1.79
CA LYS A 56 -16.30 -25.47 -0.73
C LYS A 56 -17.10 -24.17 -0.55
N TYR A 57 -16.60 -23.05 -1.09
CA TYR A 57 -17.21 -21.72 -0.99
C TYR A 57 -17.73 -21.18 -2.33
N ASN A 58 -17.36 -21.81 -3.46
CA ASN A 58 -17.83 -21.45 -4.78
C ASN A 58 -19.22 -22.03 -4.97
N ILE A 59 -20.21 -21.25 -4.58
CA ILE A 59 -21.56 -21.49 -5.03
C ILE A 59 -21.56 -21.34 -6.55
N ALA A 60 -21.91 -22.40 -7.27
CA ALA A 60 -21.96 -22.40 -8.73
C ALA A 60 -22.70 -21.15 -9.22
N LYS A 61 -22.16 -20.51 -10.26
CA LYS A 61 -22.68 -19.27 -10.86
C LYS A 61 -24.09 -19.53 -11.42
N GLY A 62 -25.11 -19.50 -10.56
CA GLY A 62 -26.48 -19.90 -10.86
C GLY A 62 -27.26 -20.48 -9.67
N GLU A 63 -26.58 -21.06 -8.68
CA GLU A 63 -27.18 -21.60 -7.46
C GLU A 63 -26.87 -20.75 -6.22
N ALA A 64 -26.40 -19.50 -6.41
CA ALA A 64 -26.32 -18.54 -5.33
C ALA A 64 -27.70 -18.52 -4.66
N PRO A 65 -27.85 -18.98 -3.39
CA PRO A 65 -29.13 -18.96 -2.72
C PRO A 65 -29.54 -17.51 -2.76
N GLY A 66 -30.54 -17.21 -3.58
CA GLY A 66 -30.82 -15.86 -3.98
C GLY A 66 -30.99 -15.06 -2.71
N ARG A 67 -29.97 -14.28 -2.35
CA ARG A 67 -30.18 -13.12 -1.51
C ARG A 67 -30.92 -12.18 -2.43
N VAL A 68 -32.21 -12.49 -2.61
CA VAL A 68 -33.19 -11.56 -3.10
C VAL A 68 -33.10 -10.47 -2.08
N HIS A 69 -32.26 -9.48 -2.38
CA HIS A 69 -32.27 -8.22 -1.69
C HIS A 69 -33.62 -7.65 -2.09
N LYS A 70 -34.68 -8.10 -1.40
CA LYS A 70 -36.01 -7.55 -1.56
C LYS A 70 -35.76 -6.09 -1.24
N PRO A 71 -35.89 -5.17 -2.21
CA PRO A 71 -35.80 -3.76 -1.89
C PRO A 71 -36.75 -3.55 -0.71
N PRO A 72 -36.33 -2.84 0.35
CA PRO A 72 -37.22 -2.57 1.47
C PRO A 72 -38.51 -2.04 0.89
N LYS A 73 -39.63 -2.70 1.22
CA LYS A 73 -40.94 -2.35 0.64
C LYS A 73 -41.13 -0.84 0.84
N PRO A 74 -41.44 -0.08 -0.21
CA PRO A 74 -41.52 1.39 -0.14
C PRO A 74 -42.67 1.90 0.76
N SER A 75 -43.44 1.02 1.40
CA SER A 75 -44.62 1.38 2.20
C SER A 75 -44.28 2.22 3.44
N ASP A 76 -43.12 2.02 4.06
CA ASP A 76 -42.85 2.61 5.37
C ASP A 76 -42.08 3.94 5.29
N MET A 77 -41.43 4.23 4.16
CA MET A 77 -40.62 5.45 4.03
C MET A 77 -41.47 6.69 3.79
N THR A 78 -42.57 6.58 3.06
CA THR A 78 -43.50 7.69 2.80
C THR A 78 -44.23 8.12 4.06
N GLU A 79 -44.65 7.17 4.90
CA GLU A 79 -45.29 7.48 6.19
C GLU A 79 -44.28 8.06 7.18
N LYS A 80 -43.08 7.48 7.29
CA LYS A 80 -42.00 8.04 8.13
C LYS A 80 -41.58 9.43 7.66
N ALA A 81 -41.52 9.68 6.35
CA ALA A 81 -41.21 11.00 5.80
C ALA A 81 -42.31 12.02 6.14
N LYS A 82 -43.59 11.65 6.02
CA LYS A 82 -44.71 12.52 6.44
C LYS A 82 -44.62 12.87 7.93
N ILE A 83 -44.34 11.89 8.79
CA ILE A 83 -44.20 12.10 10.24
C ILE A 83 -43.03 13.05 10.56
N VAL A 84 -41.89 12.93 9.87
CA VAL A 84 -40.73 13.80 10.08
C VAL A 84 -41.01 15.24 9.64
N VAL A 85 -41.69 15.43 8.52
CA VAL A 85 -42.08 16.77 8.02
C VAL A 85 -43.11 17.41 8.94
N GLU A 86 -44.12 16.66 9.39
CA GLU A 86 -45.15 17.16 10.30
C GLU A 86 -44.58 17.54 11.69
N LYS A 87 -43.65 16.74 12.22
CA LYS A 87 -42.91 17.07 13.46
C LYS A 87 -41.99 18.28 13.31
N SER A 88 -41.46 18.53 12.12
CA SER A 88 -40.66 19.73 11.83
C SER A 88 -41.51 21.00 11.88
N ASN A 89 -42.72 20.95 11.30
CA ASN A 89 -43.57 22.14 11.17
C ASN A 89 -44.26 22.54 12.49
N ASN A 90 -44.47 21.61 13.41
CA ASN A 90 -45.11 21.87 14.70
C ASN A 90 -44.12 22.12 15.84
N ARG A 91 -42.86 22.43 15.54
CA ARG A 91 -41.86 22.66 16.60
C ARG A 91 -42.00 24.09 17.13
N PRO A 92 -42.33 24.30 18.41
CA PRO A 92 -42.42 25.63 18.99
C PRO A 92 -41.03 26.31 18.93
N ASP A 93 -41.01 27.57 18.47
CA ASP A 93 -39.79 28.37 18.23
C ASP A 93 -38.87 28.52 19.46
N SER A 94 -39.36 28.18 20.65
CA SER A 94 -38.63 28.30 21.92
C SER A 94 -37.56 27.22 22.17
N GLN A 95 -37.31 26.29 21.23
CA GLN A 95 -36.29 25.23 21.39
C GLN A 95 -35.23 25.18 20.28
N GLN A 96 -34.83 26.32 19.72
CA GLN A 96 -33.56 26.42 18.97
C GLN A 96 -32.35 26.39 19.94
N VAL A 97 -32.16 25.28 20.63
CA VAL A 97 -30.97 25.05 21.45
C VAL A 97 -29.83 24.62 20.53
N LYS A 98 -28.71 25.36 20.62
CA LYS A 98 -27.41 25.06 20.01
C LYS A 98 -27.11 23.56 20.09
N ARG A 99 -27.19 22.85 18.96
CA ARG A 99 -26.74 21.46 18.84
C ARG A 99 -25.21 21.46 18.88
N VAL A 100 -24.66 21.39 20.08
CA VAL A 100 -23.30 20.88 20.32
C VAL A 100 -23.30 19.40 19.92
N GLY A 101 -22.49 19.07 18.93
CA GLY A 101 -22.47 17.75 18.31
C GLY A 101 -21.91 16.69 19.26
N SER A 102 -22.74 15.69 19.58
CA SER A 102 -22.26 14.42 20.14
C SER A 102 -21.69 13.58 18.98
N GLY A 103 -20.42 13.80 18.68
CA GLY A 103 -19.67 13.03 17.69
C GLY A 103 -19.47 11.59 18.16
N ASN A 104 -19.95 10.65 17.36
CA ASN A 104 -19.62 9.23 17.44
C ASN A 104 -18.16 9.04 16.99
N PRO A 105 -17.23 8.51 17.81
CA PRO A 105 -15.79 8.53 17.52
C PRO A 105 -15.31 7.52 16.46
N ASN A 106 -16.18 6.66 15.92
CA ASN A 106 -15.73 5.55 15.05
C ASN A 106 -15.93 5.77 13.54
N ASN A 107 -16.25 6.99 13.10
CA ASN A 107 -16.31 7.29 11.67
C ASN A 107 -15.05 8.04 11.25
N ILE A 108 -14.02 7.29 10.83
CA ILE A 108 -12.85 7.80 10.11
C ILE A 108 -13.32 8.21 8.71
N SER A 109 -14.06 9.31 8.66
CA SER A 109 -14.25 10.06 7.42
C SER A 109 -13.04 10.96 7.27
N HIS A 110 -12.29 10.71 6.20
CA HIS A 110 -11.30 11.61 5.61
C HIS A 110 -11.53 13.07 6.02
N ALA A 111 -10.58 13.60 6.79
CA ALA A 111 -10.51 15.00 7.11
C ALA A 111 -10.41 15.82 5.81
N SER A 112 -11.55 16.29 5.33
CA SER A 112 -11.61 17.39 4.38
C SER A 112 -11.08 18.62 5.12
N SER A 113 -9.78 18.88 4.93
CA SER A 113 -9.13 20.14 5.29
C SER A 113 -9.94 21.30 4.69
N GLN A 114 -10.78 21.90 5.53
CA GLN A 114 -11.60 23.09 5.24
C GLN A 114 -10.79 24.38 5.43
N GLY A 115 -9.48 24.33 5.21
CA GLY A 115 -8.59 25.49 5.33
C GLY A 115 -7.62 25.68 4.16
N SER A 116 -7.75 24.92 3.07
CA SER A 116 -6.88 25.10 1.91
C SER A 116 -7.33 26.32 1.10
N TYR A 117 -6.45 27.32 1.06
CA TYR A 117 -6.59 28.54 0.27
C TYR A 117 -6.95 28.17 -1.18
N PRO A 118 -7.83 28.92 -1.85
CA PRO A 118 -8.22 28.65 -3.24
C PRO A 118 -7.03 28.57 -4.21
N GLU A 119 -5.91 29.22 -3.86
CA GLU A 119 -4.67 29.21 -4.61
C GLU A 119 -3.92 27.86 -4.52
N GLU A 120 -3.92 27.21 -3.36
CA GLU A 120 -3.31 25.88 -3.18
C GLU A 120 -4.08 24.79 -3.94
N LYS A 121 -5.42 24.87 -3.96
CA LYS A 121 -6.24 23.93 -4.75
C LYS A 121 -5.95 24.04 -6.24
N LYS A 122 -5.64 25.24 -6.73
CA LYS A 122 -5.25 25.45 -8.12
C LYS A 122 -3.87 24.86 -8.39
N ALA A 123 -2.89 25.11 -7.52
CA ALA A 123 -1.54 24.56 -7.64
C ALA A 123 -1.52 23.02 -7.59
N ALA A 124 -2.31 22.42 -6.68
CA ALA A 124 -2.42 20.96 -6.60
C ALA A 124 -3.05 20.36 -7.86
N LYS A 125 -4.04 21.05 -8.46
CA LYS A 125 -4.68 20.60 -9.69
C LYS A 125 -3.76 20.73 -10.91
N GLU A 126 -2.99 21.82 -11.00
CA GLU A 126 -1.95 21.99 -12.03
C GLU A 126 -0.86 20.91 -11.90
N TYR A 127 -0.36 20.64 -10.69
CA TYR A 127 0.65 19.60 -10.47
C TYR A 127 0.18 18.20 -10.87
N VAL A 128 -1.08 17.85 -10.56
CA VAL A 128 -1.66 16.57 -10.97
C VAL A 128 -1.78 16.49 -12.50
N ASN A 129 -2.21 17.55 -13.16
CA ASN A 129 -2.29 17.60 -14.62
C ASN A 129 -0.90 17.47 -15.28
N ASP A 130 0.11 18.16 -14.77
CA ASP A 130 1.50 18.05 -15.25
C ASP A 130 2.04 16.61 -15.10
N LEU A 131 1.65 15.90 -14.03
CA LEU A 131 2.01 14.50 -13.85
C LEU A 131 1.36 13.61 -14.91
N TYR A 132 0.08 13.83 -15.22
CA TYR A 132 -0.63 13.07 -16.25
C TYR A 132 -0.02 13.32 -17.63
N ASP A 133 0.26 14.58 -17.98
CA ASP A 133 0.84 14.94 -19.27
C ASP A 133 2.26 14.37 -19.46
N LYS A 134 3.04 14.29 -18.38
CA LYS A 134 4.36 13.66 -18.41
C LYS A 134 4.27 12.16 -18.64
N ILE A 135 3.34 11.48 -17.96
CA ILE A 135 3.14 10.03 -18.11
C ILE A 135 2.62 9.68 -19.51
N THR A 136 1.67 10.43 -20.05
CA THR A 136 1.17 10.18 -21.41
C THR A 136 2.25 10.39 -22.46
N LYS A 137 3.09 11.42 -22.31
CA LYS A 137 4.22 11.65 -23.21
C LYS A 137 5.25 10.52 -23.17
N ASP A 138 5.57 10.03 -21.98
CA ASP A 138 6.49 8.89 -21.81
C ASP A 138 5.91 7.58 -22.40
N ILE A 139 4.58 7.41 -22.42
CA ILE A 139 3.89 6.27 -23.04
C ILE A 139 3.90 6.39 -24.57
N ASP A 140 3.59 7.56 -25.12
CA ASP A 140 3.56 7.79 -26.57
C ASP A 140 4.95 7.60 -27.21
N ASP A 141 6.02 8.01 -26.51
CA ASP A 141 7.41 7.80 -26.94
C ASP A 141 7.80 6.30 -26.94
N TYR A 142 7.08 5.45 -26.19
CA TYR A 142 7.32 4.00 -26.12
C TYR A 142 6.48 3.21 -27.14
N GLU A 143 5.26 3.63 -27.43
CA GLU A 143 4.34 2.94 -28.35
C GLU A 143 4.57 3.32 -29.83
N ASN A 144 5.13 4.50 -30.09
CA ASN A 144 5.54 4.92 -31.44
C ASN A 144 6.97 5.45 -31.41
N PRO A 145 8.00 4.58 -31.42
CA PRO A 145 9.33 5.04 -31.75
C PRO A 145 9.24 5.62 -33.16
N ASN A 146 9.33 6.94 -33.27
CA ASN A 146 9.40 7.65 -34.53
C ASN A 146 10.73 7.25 -35.19
N ILE A 147 10.73 6.12 -35.90
CA ILE A 147 11.80 5.59 -36.74
C ILE A 147 11.85 6.51 -37.98
N GLY A 148 12.32 7.73 -37.76
CA GLY A 148 12.47 8.75 -38.77
C GLY A 148 13.95 9.12 -38.92
N HIS A 149 14.56 8.57 -39.98
CA HIS A 149 15.81 9.04 -40.59
C HIS A 149 17.13 8.87 -39.83
N ASP A 150 17.62 7.64 -39.69
CA ASP A 150 19.06 7.33 -39.77
C ASP A 150 19.30 5.88 -40.28
N ALA A 151 18.51 5.48 -41.26
CA ALA A 151 18.64 4.19 -41.95
C ALA A 151 19.57 4.29 -43.17
N GLN A 152 20.84 4.64 -42.96
CA GLN A 152 21.93 4.39 -43.92
C GLN A 152 23.26 4.25 -43.17
N ILE A 153 23.53 3.06 -42.63
CA ILE A 153 24.85 2.42 -42.41
C ILE A 153 24.50 1.10 -41.72
N TYR A 154 24.28 0.04 -42.49
CA TYR A 154 24.49 -1.39 -42.17
C TYR A 154 24.20 -2.13 -43.46
N GLN A 155 25.16 -2.08 -44.38
CA GLN A 155 25.27 -3.05 -45.46
C GLN A 155 25.99 -4.27 -44.90
N ASP A 156 25.40 -5.44 -45.18
CA ASP A 156 26.01 -6.78 -45.16
C ASP A 156 26.88 -7.14 -43.96
N ASP A 157 26.25 -7.73 -42.94
CA ASP A 157 26.85 -8.88 -42.26
C ASP A 157 25.87 -10.05 -42.38
N GLN A 158 26.17 -10.96 -43.30
CA GLN A 158 25.53 -12.27 -43.36
C GLN A 158 25.83 -12.99 -42.04
N ILE A 159 24.80 -13.24 -41.25
CA ILE A 159 24.89 -14.05 -40.04
C ILE A 159 24.95 -15.51 -40.48
N ASP A 160 26.16 -16.05 -40.52
CA ASP A 160 26.43 -17.48 -40.66
C ASP A 160 25.75 -18.24 -39.51
N GLN A 161 24.92 -19.23 -39.86
CA GLN A 161 24.15 -20.06 -38.92
C GLN A 161 24.96 -21.25 -38.33
N ASP A 162 26.26 -21.11 -38.12
CA ASP A 162 27.14 -22.25 -37.76
C ASP A 162 27.56 -22.34 -36.27
N ASP A 163 27.02 -21.51 -35.37
CA ASP A 163 27.39 -21.54 -33.93
C ASP A 163 26.44 -22.37 -33.04
N GLN A 164 26.25 -23.65 -33.38
CA GLN A 164 25.55 -24.63 -32.51
C GLN A 164 26.51 -25.51 -31.68
N ASN A 165 27.81 -25.22 -31.64
CA ASN A 165 28.79 -25.97 -30.85
C ASN A 165 29.79 -25.07 -30.09
N GLU A 166 29.34 -23.97 -29.47
CA GLU A 166 30.18 -23.28 -28.48
C GLU A 166 30.30 -24.15 -27.22
N GLU A 167 31.34 -25.00 -27.22
CA GLU A 167 31.78 -25.81 -26.10
C GLU A 167 31.99 -24.89 -24.88
N LEU A 168 31.25 -25.17 -23.79
CA LEU A 168 31.30 -24.40 -22.54
C LEU A 168 32.76 -24.12 -22.14
N PRO A 169 33.12 -22.88 -21.77
CA PRO A 169 34.49 -22.53 -21.42
C PRO A 169 34.99 -23.44 -20.30
N LYS A 170 36.15 -24.07 -20.53
CA LYS A 170 36.77 -25.00 -19.57
C LYS A 170 37.06 -24.23 -18.28
N LEU A 171 36.51 -24.71 -17.14
CA LEU A 171 36.64 -24.08 -15.81
C LEU A 171 38.09 -23.87 -15.33
N THR A 172 39.07 -24.43 -16.04
CA THR A 172 40.49 -24.38 -15.70
C THR A 172 41.23 -23.19 -16.30
N SER A 173 40.61 -22.38 -17.17
CA SER A 173 41.26 -21.24 -17.83
C SER A 173 40.68 -19.89 -17.41
N PHE A 174 40.61 -19.63 -16.10
CA PHE A 174 40.37 -18.26 -15.63
C PHE A 174 41.69 -17.50 -15.65
N ASP A 175 41.77 -16.43 -16.44
CA ASP A 175 42.89 -15.51 -16.39
C ASP A 175 42.92 -14.79 -15.03
N ASP A 176 44.09 -14.40 -14.55
CA ASP A 176 44.25 -13.61 -13.31
C ASP A 176 43.36 -12.36 -13.29
N LYS A 177 43.11 -11.78 -14.48
CA LYS A 177 42.22 -10.64 -14.67
C LYS A 177 40.77 -10.96 -14.33
N ASP A 178 40.30 -12.16 -14.66
CA ASP A 178 38.95 -12.61 -14.34
C ASP A 178 38.80 -12.93 -12.86
N VAL A 179 39.83 -13.52 -12.25
CA VAL A 179 39.87 -13.72 -10.79
C VAL A 179 39.77 -12.37 -10.05
N GLN A 180 40.51 -11.35 -10.48
CA GLN A 180 40.41 -10.00 -9.91
C GLN A 180 39.02 -9.38 -10.08
N ASN A 181 38.38 -9.57 -11.24
CA ASN A 181 37.01 -9.10 -11.48
C ASN A 181 36.00 -9.79 -10.56
N ILE A 182 36.12 -11.11 -10.40
CA ILE A 182 35.26 -11.90 -9.51
C ILE A 182 35.43 -11.45 -8.07
N ILE A 183 36.67 -11.24 -7.60
CA ILE A 183 36.96 -10.73 -6.26
C ILE A 183 36.33 -9.35 -6.05
N LYS A 184 36.43 -8.44 -7.03
CA LYS A 184 35.83 -7.11 -6.96
C LYS A 184 34.30 -7.16 -6.86
N ILE A 185 33.66 -8.03 -7.65
CA ILE A 185 32.20 -8.24 -7.61
C ILE A 185 31.78 -8.77 -6.24
N GLN A 186 32.48 -9.77 -5.71
CA GLN A 186 32.20 -10.34 -4.39
C GLN A 186 32.40 -9.31 -3.27
N ALA A 187 33.46 -8.51 -3.34
CA ALA A 187 33.72 -7.44 -2.37
C ALA A 187 32.61 -6.35 -2.42
N ALA A 188 32.18 -5.95 -3.62
CA ALA A 188 31.08 -4.99 -3.78
C ALA A 188 29.75 -5.53 -3.23
N ALA A 189 29.43 -6.80 -3.50
CA ALA A 189 28.24 -7.47 -2.98
C ALA A 189 28.26 -7.54 -1.44
N LYS A 190 29.37 -7.99 -0.84
CA LYS A 190 29.55 -8.00 0.62
C LYS A 190 29.42 -6.60 1.22
N GLY A 191 29.99 -5.58 0.57
CA GLY A 191 29.87 -4.19 1.00
C GLY A 191 28.42 -3.67 0.98
N LYS A 192 27.62 -4.04 -0.02
CA LYS A 192 26.19 -3.69 -0.10
C LYS A 192 25.39 -4.31 1.04
N ILE A 193 25.66 -5.58 1.37
CA ILE A 193 25.02 -6.29 2.49
C ILE A 193 25.38 -5.60 3.82
N ALA A 194 26.66 -5.30 4.05
CA ALA A 194 27.11 -4.63 5.27
C ALA A 194 26.43 -3.26 5.46
N ARG A 195 26.38 -2.42 4.41
CA ARG A 195 25.68 -1.12 4.47
C ARG A 195 24.19 -1.27 4.75
N SER A 196 23.54 -2.28 4.18
CA SER A 196 22.13 -2.55 4.47
C SER A 196 21.89 -2.91 5.94
N GLN A 197 22.77 -3.70 6.55
CA GLN A 197 22.68 -4.06 7.97
C GLN A 197 22.92 -2.86 8.88
N VAL A 198 23.91 -2.01 8.57
CA VAL A 198 24.15 -0.77 9.34
C VAL A 198 22.94 0.16 9.29
N ASN A 199 22.34 0.36 8.11
CA ASN A 199 21.13 1.18 7.98
C ASN A 199 19.94 0.60 8.73
N LYS A 200 19.78 -0.74 8.77
CA LYS A 200 18.73 -1.39 9.57
C LYS A 200 18.95 -1.15 11.07
N ASN A 201 20.19 -1.23 11.54
CA ASN A 201 20.51 -1.02 12.96
C ASN A 201 20.35 0.45 13.36
N GLN A 202 20.78 1.41 12.52
CA GLN A 202 20.54 2.84 12.75
C GLN A 202 19.04 3.17 12.82
N LYS A 203 18.22 2.58 11.94
CA LYS A 203 16.76 2.74 11.99
C LYS A 203 16.12 2.11 13.23
N LYS A 204 16.70 1.04 13.78
CA LYS A 204 16.24 0.46 15.05
C LYS A 204 16.59 1.37 16.23
N GLN A 205 17.83 1.85 16.28
CA GLN A 205 18.28 2.80 17.31
C GLN A 205 17.44 4.08 17.30
N SER A 206 17.19 4.67 16.13
CA SER A 206 16.36 5.88 16.04
C SER A 206 14.92 5.66 16.51
N LYS A 207 14.37 4.46 16.34
CA LYS A 207 13.03 4.11 16.85
C LYS A 207 13.03 3.91 18.36
N GLU A 208 14.05 3.25 18.89
CA GLU A 208 14.20 3.07 20.34
C GLU A 208 14.40 4.41 21.07
N ASP A 209 15.20 5.30 20.50
CA ASP A 209 15.42 6.65 21.05
C ASP A 209 14.13 7.49 20.99
N PHE A 210 13.37 7.39 19.90
CA PHE A 210 12.06 8.05 19.78
C PHE A 210 11.07 7.55 20.84
N ASN A 211 10.96 6.23 21.04
CA ASN A 211 10.08 5.65 22.04
C ASN A 211 10.48 6.05 23.48
N LYS A 212 11.77 6.11 23.79
CA LYS A 212 12.25 6.59 25.11
C LYS A 212 11.90 8.06 25.33
N MET A 213 12.01 8.90 24.30
CA MET A 213 11.64 10.30 24.39
C MET A 213 10.12 10.48 24.62
N GLU A 214 9.28 9.66 23.99
CA GLU A 214 7.82 9.68 24.19
C GLU A 214 7.43 9.22 25.60
N GLN A 215 8.09 8.20 26.15
CA GLN A 215 7.86 7.75 27.54
C GLN A 215 8.21 8.84 28.56
N ASN A 216 9.34 9.54 28.39
CA ASN A 216 9.74 10.63 29.29
C ASN A 216 8.77 11.82 29.23
N GLN A 217 8.17 12.12 28.07
CA GLN A 217 7.15 13.17 27.97
C GLN A 217 5.86 12.83 28.71
N ASN A 218 5.48 11.56 28.78
CA ASN A 218 4.30 11.13 29.51
C ASN A 218 4.54 11.13 31.03
N GLN A 219 5.71 10.68 31.50
CA GLN A 219 6.06 10.76 32.93
C GLN A 219 6.08 12.20 33.45
N ASN A 220 6.64 13.13 32.68
CA ASN A 220 6.63 14.55 33.05
C ASN A 220 5.23 15.17 33.08
N LYS A 221 4.26 14.64 32.31
CA LYS A 221 2.86 15.11 32.35
C LYS A 221 2.17 14.63 33.62
N ASP A 222 2.41 13.38 34.02
CA ASP A 222 1.81 12.80 35.22
C ASP A 222 2.36 13.48 36.49
N GLU A 223 3.67 13.74 36.55
CA GLU A 223 4.28 14.50 37.66
C GLU A 223 3.73 15.93 37.75
N LYS A 224 3.55 16.60 36.61
CA LYS A 224 2.98 17.95 36.57
C LYS A 224 1.53 17.97 37.08
N GLN A 225 0.72 16.98 36.70
CA GLN A 225 -0.66 16.86 37.20
C GLN A 225 -0.69 16.60 38.71
N GLN A 226 0.18 15.74 39.22
CA GLN A 226 0.26 15.49 40.67
C GLN A 226 0.68 16.73 41.48
N ILE A 227 1.61 17.53 40.96
CA ILE A 227 2.03 18.79 41.61
C ILE A 227 0.88 19.79 41.62
N GLU A 228 0.13 19.90 40.52
CA GLU A 228 -1.03 20.79 40.41
C GLU A 228 -2.15 20.38 41.39
N GLU A 229 -2.44 19.09 41.51
CA GLU A 229 -3.40 18.56 42.50
C GLU A 229 -2.96 18.84 43.94
N GLN A 230 -1.67 18.65 44.27
CA GLN A 230 -1.15 18.96 45.61
C GLN A 230 -1.24 20.46 45.94
N GLN A 231 -1.02 21.34 44.96
CA GLN A 231 -1.18 22.78 45.15
C GLN A 231 -2.64 23.15 45.41
N ILE A 232 -3.60 22.55 44.69
CA ILE A 232 -5.04 22.78 44.89
C ILE A 232 -5.45 22.37 46.31
N VAL A 233 -5.03 21.18 46.77
CA VAL A 233 -5.34 20.70 48.13
C VAL A 233 -4.77 21.64 49.20
N LYS A 234 -3.55 22.15 48.98
CA LYS A 234 -2.91 23.07 49.93
C LYS A 234 -3.64 24.42 50.02
N ILE A 235 -4.06 24.97 48.88
CA ILE A 235 -4.86 26.21 48.84
C ILE A 235 -6.17 26.02 49.60
N GLN A 236 -6.84 24.88 49.42
CA GLN A 236 -8.11 24.59 50.07
C GLN A 236 -7.97 24.46 51.60
N GLN A 237 -6.86 23.89 52.09
CA GLN A 237 -6.56 23.84 53.53
C GLN A 237 -6.24 25.22 54.14
N GLU A 238 -5.63 26.12 53.38
CA GLU A 238 -5.33 27.49 53.82
C GLU A 238 -6.62 28.34 53.88
N GLU A 239 -7.56 28.15 52.95
CA GLU A 239 -8.88 28.80 52.96
C GLU A 239 -9.73 28.36 54.18
N ASP A 240 -9.74 27.07 54.50
CA ASP A 240 -10.47 26.54 55.67
C ASP A 240 -9.94 27.08 57.01
N GLN A 241 -8.63 27.37 57.10
CA GLN A 241 -8.02 27.95 58.31
C GLN A 241 -8.33 29.44 58.48
N GLN A 242 -8.49 30.20 57.39
CA GLN A 242 -8.85 31.61 57.47
C GLN A 242 -10.31 31.81 57.87
N PHE A 243 -11.22 30.93 57.43
CA PHE A 243 -12.63 31.03 57.78
C PHE A 243 -12.94 30.71 59.25
N GLY A 244 -12.07 29.96 59.93
CA GLY A 244 -12.24 29.57 61.33
C GLY A 244 -11.88 30.64 62.38
N GLN A 245 -11.37 31.81 61.98
CA GLN A 245 -10.95 32.87 62.92
C GLN A 245 -11.90 34.08 62.98
N GLU A 246 -13.02 34.07 62.24
CA GLU A 246 -14.01 35.17 62.26
C GLU A 246 -15.24 34.89 63.14
N GLU A 247 -15.28 33.76 63.87
CA GLU A 247 -16.43 33.39 64.75
C GLU A 247 -16.17 33.50 66.28
N GLU A 248 -15.05 34.09 66.72
CA GLU A 248 -14.80 34.46 68.14
C GLU A 248 -14.76 35.98 68.35
#